data_AF-A0A252CXJ9-F1
#
_entry.id   AF-A0A252CXJ9-F1
#
_cell.length_a   1.000
_cell.length_b   1.000
_cell.length_c   1.000
_cell.angle_alpha   90.00
_cell.angle_beta   90.00
_cell.angle_gamma   90.00
#
_symmetry.space_group_name_H-M   'P 1'
#
loop_
_entity.id
_entity.type
_entity.pdbx_description
1 polymer ?
#
loop_
_entity_poly.entity_id
_entity_poly.type
_entity_poly.pdbx_seq_one_letter_code
_entity_poly.pdbx_strand_id
1 'polypeptide(L)' 'MNQMPTTAQLESLYRVSYQLTFIMFQPIHLVCVDHRTRNLYVLAGYAENLEFEIVPNGEVF' A
#
# COMPACT_ATOMS: atom_id res chain seq x y z
N MET A 1 -4.59 3.82 -18.81
CA MET A 1 -4.63 5.04 -17.98
C MET A 1 -4.35 4.62 -16.55
N ASN A 2 -3.32 5.14 -15.88
CA ASN A 2 -3.09 4.85 -14.47
C ASN A 2 -4.32 5.24 -13.68
N GLN A 3 -4.93 4.28 -12.99
CA GLN A 3 -6.10 4.52 -12.18
C GLN A 3 -5.64 5.08 -10.85
N MET A 4 -6.16 6.26 -10.49
CA MET A 4 -5.83 6.86 -9.20
C MET A 4 -6.43 6.04 -8.04
N PRO A 5 -5.71 5.92 -6.92
CA PRO A 5 -6.28 5.44 -5.66
C PRO A 5 -7.42 6.35 -5.19
N THR A 6 -8.31 5.84 -4.36
CA THR A 6 -9.29 6.67 -3.65
C THR A 6 -8.61 7.49 -2.55
N THR A 7 -9.27 8.55 -2.07
CA THR A 7 -8.78 9.31 -0.91
C THR A 7 -8.59 8.42 0.31
N ALA A 8 -9.53 7.49 0.57
CA ALA A 8 -9.42 6.56 1.69
C ALA A 8 -8.19 5.63 1.55
N GLN A 9 -7.89 5.15 0.34
CA GLN A 9 -6.69 4.38 0.08
C GLN A 9 -5.41 5.20 0.29
N LEU A 10 -5.39 6.47 -0.11
CA LEU A 10 -4.23 7.35 0.11
C LEU A 10 -3.97 7.63 1.59
N GLU A 11 -5.02 7.83 2.39
CA GLU A 11 -4.90 8.02 3.83
C GLU A 11 -4.32 6.78 4.52
N SER A 12 -4.80 5.59 4.16
CA SER A 12 -4.27 4.33 4.68
C SER A 12 -2.84 4.06 4.19
N LEU A 13 -2.55 4.33 2.92
CA LEU A 13 -1.20 4.23 2.37
C LEU A 13 -0.21 5.13 3.12
N TYR A 14 -0.62 6.36 3.48
CA TYR A 14 0.24 7.23 4.30
C TYR A 14 0.57 6.59 5.65
N ARG A 15 -0.42 6.00 6.33
CA ARG A 15 -0.21 5.33 7.62
C ARG A 15 0.70 4.10 7.48
N VAL A 16 0.45 3.25 6.49
CA VAL A 16 1.26 2.04 6.21
C VAL A 16 2.70 2.42 5.88
N SER A 17 2.89 3.37 4.94
CA SER A 17 4.23 3.80 4.54
C SER A 17 4.99 4.48 5.67
N TYR A 18 4.32 5.29 6.50
CA TYR A 18 4.92 5.86 7.71
C TYR A 18 5.39 4.78 8.68
N GLN A 19 4.56 3.77 8.97
CA GLN A 19 4.94 2.66 9.85
C GLN A 19 6.13 1.88 9.29
N LEU A 20 6.07 1.50 8.01
CA LEU A 20 7.14 0.75 7.36
C LEU A 20 8.47 1.52 7.39
N THR A 21 8.45 2.81 7.05
CA THR A 21 9.69 3.59 6.89
C THR A 21 10.26 4.12 8.20
N PHE A 22 9.41 4.67 9.08
CA PHE A 22 9.88 5.39 10.27
C PHE A 22 9.86 4.55 11.56
N ILE A 23 9.03 3.51 11.63
CA ILE A 23 8.92 2.67 12.82
C ILE A 23 9.64 1.34 12.62
N MET A 24 9.44 0.71 11.46
CA MET A 24 9.96 -0.64 11.19
C MET A 24 11.25 -0.65 10.36
N PHE A 25 11.63 0.48 9.77
CA PHE A 25 12.79 0.65 8.88
C PHE A 25 12.83 -0.38 7.74
N GLN A 26 11.67 -0.72 7.18
CA GLN A 26 11.53 -1.65 6.06
C GLN A 26 11.49 -0.88 4.73
N PRO A 27 12.18 -1.36 3.68
CA PRO A 27 12.09 -0.77 2.35
C PRO A 27 10.70 -1.02 1.74
N ILE A 28 10.23 -0.08 0.93
CA ILE A 28 9.02 -0.22 0.09
C ILE A 28 9.48 -0.38 -1.35
N HIS A 29 9.05 -1.46 -2.00
CA HIS A 29 9.47 -1.82 -3.37
C HIS A 29 8.42 -1.49 -4.42
N LEU A 30 7.14 -1.67 -4.08
CA LEU A 30 6.03 -1.45 -4.99
C LEU A 30 4.86 -0.79 -4.27
N VAL A 31 4.26 0.19 -4.94
CA VAL A 31 2.94 0.71 -4.61
C VAL A 31 2.14 0.79 -5.91
N CYS A 32 1.08 0.02 -6.03
CA CYS A 32 0.32 -0.09 -7.28
C CYS A 32 -1.17 -0.30 -7.03
N VAL A 33 -2.01 0.32 -7.85
CA VAL A 33 -3.45 0.03 -7.89
C VAL A 33 -3.70 -1.05 -8.94
N ASP A 34 -4.28 -2.18 -8.53
CA ASP A 34 -4.69 -3.22 -9.45
C ASP A 34 -5.94 -2.78 -10.23
N HIS A 35 -5.86 -2.93 -11.56
CA HIS A 35 -6.92 -2.47 -12.47
C HIS A 35 -8.18 -3.35 -12.45
N ARG A 36 -8.08 -4.59 -12.00
CA ARG A 36 -9.20 -5.55 -11.95
C ARG A 36 -9.97 -5.43 -10.65
N THR A 37 -9.27 -5.31 -9.52
CA THR A 37 -9.87 -5.29 -8.17
C THR A 37 -10.05 -3.89 -7.62
N ARG A 38 -9.29 -2.90 -8.13
CA ARG A 38 -9.19 -1.52 -7.59
C ARG A 38 -8.49 -1.44 -6.23
N ASN A 39 -7.89 -2.53 -5.77
CA ASN A 39 -7.14 -2.56 -4.52
C ASN A 39 -5.76 -1.96 -4.74
N LEU A 40 -5.22 -1.31 -3.71
CA LEU A 40 -3.88 -0.76 -3.71
C LEU A 40 -2.97 -1.72 -2.95
N TYR A 41 -1.97 -2.26 -3.64
CA TYR A 41 -0.99 -3.17 -3.06
C TYR A 41 0.28 -2.43 -2.66
N VAL A 42 0.84 -2.79 -1.51
CA VAL A 42 2.16 -2.34 -1.04
C VAL A 42 3.03 -3.58 -0.81
N LEU A 43 4.14 -3.66 -1.54
CA LEU A 43 5.16 -4.69 -1.32
C LEU A 43 6.36 -4.07 -0.61
N ALA A 44 6.77 -4.66 0.50
CA ALA A 44 7.78 -4.13 1.38
C ALA A 44 8.61 -5.23 2.08
N GLY A 45 9.64 -4.79 2.80
CA GLY A 45 10.53 -5.67 3.57
C GLY A 45 11.76 -6.09 2.77
N TYR A 46 12.85 -6.41 3.46
CA TYR A 46 14.13 -6.73 2.82
C TYR A 46 14.09 -7.93 1.86
N ALA A 47 13.16 -8.86 2.07
CA ALA A 47 12.94 -10.03 1.24
C ALA A 47 11.56 -10.02 0.58
N GLU A 48 10.94 -8.85 0.40
CA GLU A 48 9.60 -8.70 -0.20
C GLU A 48 8.53 -9.55 0.52
N ASN A 49 8.73 -9.77 1.82
CA ASN A 49 7.94 -10.68 2.63
C ASN A 49 6.77 -9.99 3.35
N LEU A 50 6.62 -8.69 3.16
CA LEU A 50 5.49 -7.92 3.67
C LEU A 50 4.65 -7.45 2.50
N GLU A 51 3.41 -7.92 2.44
CA GLU A 51 2.42 -7.54 1.45
C GLU A 51 1.21 -6.97 2.18
N PHE A 52 0.74 -5.81 1.73
CA PHE A 52 -0.47 -5.19 2.22
C PHE A 52 -1.43 -4.92 1.07
N GLU A 53 -2.70 -5.13 1.32
CA GLU A 53 -3.79 -4.84 0.40
C GLU A 53 -4.71 -3.78 1.00
N ILE A 54 -4.84 -2.63 0.32
CA ILE A 54 -5.74 -1.55 0.71
C ILE A 54 -6.92 -1.51 -0.24
N VAL A 55 -8.07 -1.97 0.21
CA VAL A 55 -9.32 -1.98 -0.57
C VAL A 55 -9.88 -0.55 -0.74
N PRO A 56 -10.83 -0.29 -1.66
CA PRO A 56 -11.25 1.07 -2.03
C PRO A 56 -11.82 1.94 -0.90
N ASN A 57 -12.34 1.31 0.16
CA ASN A 57 -12.84 1.98 1.37
C ASN A 57 -11.73 2.34 2.37
N GLY A 58 -10.48 1.95 2.12
CA GLY A 58 -9.32 2.23 2.96
C GLY A 58 -8.99 1.16 4.01
N GLU A 59 -9.74 0.07 4.10
CA GLU A 59 -9.36 -1.06 4.97
C GLU A 59 -8.07 -1.72 4.46
N VAL A 60 -7.23 -2.20 5.39
CA VAL A 60 -5.91 -2.77 5.12
C VAL A 60 -5.90 -4.25 5.54
N PHE A 61 -5.43 -5.12 4.65
CA PHE A 61 -5.26 -6.57 4.86
C PHE A 61 -3.80 -6.98 4.67
#